data_AF-A0A3P1CZI5-F1
#
_entry.id   AF-A0A3P1CZI5-F1
#
_cell.length_a   1.000
_cell.length_b   1.000
_cell.length_c   1.000
_cell.angle_alpha   90.00
_cell.angle_beta   90.00
_cell.angle_gamma   90.00
#
_symmetry.space_group_name_H-M   'P 1'
#
loop_
_entity.id
_entity.type
_entity.pdbx_description
1 polymer ?
#
loop_
_entity_poly.entity_id
_entity_poly.type
_entity_poly.pdbx_seq_one_letter_code
_entity_poly.pdbx_strand_id
1 'polypeptide(L)'
;MWLYFSVYSLFGEILTHSLFANEIEIHMEILNQYTNTGHKVLSAHLIDQNARRTNLPLEAFDGEPIGDWMRQLQREYEQALRS
;
A
#
# COMPACT_ATOMS: atom_id res chain seq x y z
N MET A 1 -12.81 3.28 1.42
CA MET A 1 -11.97 2.07 1.64
C MET A 1 -11.11 2.30 2.87
N TRP A 2 -10.97 1.28 3.70
CA TRP A 2 -10.11 1.36 4.87
C TRP A 2 -8.73 0.77 4.55
N LEU A 3 -7.66 1.48 4.88
CA LEU A 3 -6.31 0.96 4.95
C LEU A 3 -5.98 0.67 6.41
N TYR A 4 -5.40 -0.49 6.65
CA TYR A 4 -4.82 -0.88 7.92
C TYR A 4 -3.37 -1.24 7.68
N PHE A 5 -2.46 -0.58 8.40
CA PHE A 5 -1.04 -0.84 8.23
C PHE A 5 -0.30 -0.70 9.54
N SER A 6 0.82 -1.41 9.63
CA SER A 6 1.76 -1.27 10.73
C SER A 6 3.14 -0.92 10.20
N VAL A 7 3.87 -0.11 10.95
CA VAL A 7 5.21 0.34 10.61
C VAL A 7 6.16 0.18 11.80
N TYR A 8 7.43 -0.07 11.53
CA TYR A 8 8.50 0.15 12.50
C TYR A 8 8.85 1.63 12.53
N SER A 9 8.81 2.23 13.71
CA SER A 9 9.35 3.56 13.96
C SER A 9 10.87 3.54 13.99
N LEU A 10 11.46 4.73 13.81
CA LEU A 10 12.91 4.95 13.96
C LEU A 10 13.44 4.57 15.36
N PHE A 11 12.55 4.45 16.35
CA PHE A 11 12.87 4.05 17.72
C PHE A 11 12.66 2.55 17.98
N GLY A 12 12.32 1.77 16.94
CA GLY A 12 12.11 0.32 17.02
C GLY A 12 10.72 -0.09 17.53
N GLU A 13 9.79 0.86 17.65
CA GLU A 13 8.42 0.60 18.08
C GLU A 13 7.54 0.20 16.90
N ILE A 14 6.55 -0.66 17.13
CA ILE A 14 5.55 -1.00 16.12
C ILE A 14 4.37 -0.05 16.29
N LEU A 15 4.14 0.79 15.28
CA LEU A 15 2.99 1.68 15.21
C LEU A 15 1.94 1.07 14.29
N THR A 16 0.69 1.04 14.72
CA THR A 16 -0.44 0.55 13.92
C THR A 16 -1.38 1.70 13.62
N HIS A 17 -1.76 1.83 12.35
CA HIS A 17 -2.59 2.92 11.85
C HIS A 17 -3.74 2.37 11.00
N SER A 18 -4.84 3.11 11.00
CA SER A 18 -5.97 2.86 10.13
C SER A 18 -6.47 4.17 9.53
N LEU A 19 -6.71 4.18 8.22
CA LEU A 19 -7.15 5.37 7.50
C LEU A 19 -8.29 5.03 6.55
N PHE A 20 -9.29 5.90 6.49
CA PHE A 20 -10.35 5.81 5.48
C PHE A 20 -10.09 6.81 4.36
N ALA A 21 -10.04 6.32 3.12
CA ALA A 21 -10.05 7.14 1.91
C ALA A 21 -10.80 6.42 0.78
N ASN A 22 -11.40 7.18 -0.12
CA ASN A 22 -12.14 6.61 -1.26
C ASN A 22 -11.21 6.22 -2.41
N GLU A 23 -10.08 6.90 -2.54
CA GLU A 23 -9.08 6.72 -3.58
C GLU A 23 -7.92 5.87 -3.05
N ILE A 24 -7.42 4.94 -3.88
CA ILE A 24 -6.29 4.08 -3.51
C ILE A 24 -4.98 4.84 -3.50
N GLU A 25 -4.89 5.88 -4.33
CA GLU A 25 -3.77 6.78 -4.50
C GLU A 25 -3.40 7.47 -3.19
N ILE A 26 -4.42 7.91 -2.42
CA ILE A 26 -4.23 8.52 -1.09
C ILE A 26 -3.58 7.52 -0.12
N HIS A 27 -4.03 6.27 -0.14
CA HIS A 27 -3.46 5.21 0.71
C HIS A 27 -2.00 4.94 0.35
N MET A 28 -1.68 4.90 -0.95
CA MET A 28 -0.32 4.71 -1.45
C MET A 28 0.59 5.88 -1.11
N GLU A 29 0.11 7.11 -1.25
CA GLU A 29 0.85 8.32 -0.91
C GLU A 29 1.24 8.34 0.58
N ILE A 30 0.31 7.95 1.47
CA ILE A 30 0.58 7.88 2.90
C ILE A 30 1.62 6.80 3.20
N LEU A 31 1.47 5.59 2.66
CA LEU A 31 2.48 4.52 2.86
C LEU A 31 3.86 4.97 2.37
N ASN A 32 3.93 5.66 1.24
CA ASN A 32 5.17 6.22 0.70
C ASN A 32 5.77 7.33 1.58
N GLN A 33 4.94 8.15 2.24
CA GLN A 33 5.44 9.14 3.20
C GLN A 33 6.08 8.47 4.42
N TYR A 34 5.49 7.38 4.92
CA TYR A 34 6.11 6.61 6.01
C TYR A 34 7.45 6.01 5.59
N THR A 35 7.55 5.43 4.40
CA THR A 35 8.82 4.86 3.92
C THR A 35 9.88 5.92 3.67
N ASN A 36 9.52 7.05 3.06
CA ASN A 36 10.43 8.18 2.83
C ASN A 36 10.92 8.85 4.13
N THR A 37 10.17 8.75 5.21
CA THR A 37 10.58 9.26 6.55
C THR A 37 11.42 8.25 7.33
N GLY A 38 11.77 7.12 6.73
CA GLY A 38 12.61 6.08 7.33
C GLY A 38 11.86 5.05 8.17
N HIS A 39 10.52 5.06 8.14
CA HIS A 39 9.73 4.01 8.75
C HIS A 39 9.67 2.80 7.82
N LYS A 40 9.72 1.59 8.38
CA LYS A 40 9.58 0.36 7.59
C LYS A 40 8.16 -0.18 7.68
N VAL A 41 7.47 -0.33 6.56
CA VAL A 41 6.11 -0.92 6.55
C VAL A 41 6.22 -2.43 6.83
N LEU A 42 5.49 -2.90 7.84
CA LEU A 42 5.48 -4.29 8.30
C LEU A 42 4.28 -5.07 7.78
N SER A 43 3.14 -4.41 7.68
CA SER A 43 1.92 -4.99 7.15
C SER A 43 1.07 -3.87 6.56
N ALA A 44 0.38 -4.15 5.48
CA ALA A 44 -0.57 -3.22 4.88
C ALA A 44 -1.69 -4.02 4.21
N HIS A 45 -2.94 -3.69 4.52
CA HIS A 45 -4.09 -4.30 3.89
C HIS A 45 -5.24 -3.31 3.77
N LEU A 46 -5.98 -3.42 2.68
CA LEU A 46 -7.16 -2.65 2.38
C LEU A 46 -8.41 -3.48 2.67
N ILE A 47 -9.45 -2.84 3.19
CA ILE A 47 -10.79 -3.40 3.32
C ILE A 47 -11.73 -2.53 2.50
N ASP A 48 -12.34 -3.13 1.47
CA ASP A 48 -13.31 -2.46 0.62
C ASP A 48 -14.71 -2.42 1.26
N GLN A 49 -15.67 -1.85 0.53
CA GLN A 49 -17.06 -1.71 0.96
C GLN A 49 -17.79 -3.06 1.08
N ASN A 50 -17.28 -4.09 0.39
CA ASN A 50 -17.78 -5.45 0.39
C ASN A 50 -17.07 -6.32 1.44
N ALA A 51 -16.34 -5.70 2.38
CA ALA A 51 -15.51 -6.36 3.38
C ALA A 51 -14.43 -7.29 2.78
N ARG A 52 -14.06 -7.10 1.51
CA ARG A 52 -12.94 -7.82 0.90
C ARG A 52 -11.64 -7.23 1.39
N ARG A 53 -10.79 -8.10 1.91
CA ARG A 53 -9.44 -7.78 2.33
C ARG A 53 -8.47 -7.97 1.17
N THR A 54 -7.80 -6.91 0.78
CA THR A 54 -6.70 -6.94 -0.18
C THR A 54 -5.41 -6.66 0.56
N ASN A 55 -4.55 -7.67 0.69
CA ASN A 55 -3.21 -7.45 1.25
C ASN A 55 -2.36 -6.69 0.22
N LEU A 56 -1.67 -5.65 0.65
CA LEU A 56 -0.76 -4.91 -0.19
C LEU A 56 0.63 -5.55 -0.16
N PRO A 57 1.32 -5.64 -1.31
CA PRO A 57 2.68 -6.18 -1.36
C PRO A 57 3.63 -5.25 -0.61
N LEU A 58 4.28 -5.77 0.42
CA LEU A 58 5.21 -4.99 1.26
C LEU A 58 6.50 -4.68 0.51
N GLU A 59 6.86 -5.54 -0.45
CA GLU A 59 8.00 -5.40 -1.34
C GLU A 59 7.89 -4.14 -2.20
N ALA A 60 6.67 -3.66 -2.45
CA ALA A 60 6.47 -2.36 -3.10
C ALA A 60 6.97 -1.21 -2.20
N PHE A 61 6.82 -1.32 -0.88
CA PHE A 61 7.09 -0.22 0.06
C PHE A 61 8.48 -0.32 0.71
N ASP A 62 9.31 -1.32 0.34
CA ASP A 62 10.65 -1.52 0.90
C ASP A 62 11.74 -0.58 0.32
N GLY A 63 11.33 0.47 -0.41
CA GLY A 63 12.24 1.49 -0.96
C GLY A 63 12.80 1.15 -2.34
N GLU A 64 12.44 -0.01 -2.91
CA GLU A 64 12.60 -0.26 -4.35
C GLU A 64 11.46 0.42 -5.13
N PRO A 65 11.73 0.97 -6.33
CA PRO A 65 10.76 1.79 -7.04
C PRO A 65 9.50 1.00 -7.43
N ILE A 66 8.38 1.32 -6.78
CA ILE A 66 7.00 0.86 -7.07
C ILE A 66 6.58 1.06 -8.53
N GLY A 67 7.33 1.86 -9.29
CA GLY A 67 7.08 2.14 -10.70
C GLY A 67 6.96 0.91 -11.58
N ASP A 68 7.61 -0.21 -11.23
CA ASP A 68 7.54 -1.43 -12.04
C ASP A 68 6.31 -2.28 -11.72
N TRP A 69 5.91 -2.35 -10.45
CA TRP A 69 4.69 -3.05 -10.04
C TRP A 69 3.42 -2.35 -10.52
N MET A 70 3.34 -1.02 -10.39
CA MET A 70 2.20 -0.26 -10.95
C MET A 70 2.13 -0.37 -12.47
N ARG A 71 3.27 -0.35 -13.18
CA ARG A 71 3.30 -0.57 -14.63
C ARG A 71 2.93 -1.99 -15.02
N GLN A 72 3.23 -2.98 -14.18
CA GLN A 72 2.84 -4.35 -14.43
C GLN A 72 1.33 -4.54 -14.21
N LEU A 73 0.79 -4.03 -13.11
CA LEU A 73 -0.66 -3.99 -12.86
C LEU A 73 -1.43 -3.25 -13.97
N GLN A 74 -0.92 -2.10 -14.42
CA GLN A 74 -1.55 -1.37 -15.53
C GLN A 74 -1.55 -2.20 -16.83
N ARG A 75 -0.44 -2.90 -17.13
CA ARG A 75 -0.36 -3.78 -18.30
C ARG A 75 -1.32 -4.97 -18.21
N GLU A 76 -1.42 -5.60 -17.05
CA GLU A 76 -2.34 -6.72 -16.83
C GLU A 76 -3.80 -6.29 -16.96
N TYR A 77 -4.14 -5.09 -16.47
CA TYR A 77 -5.48 -4.52 -16.61
C TYR A 77 -5.83 -4.16 -18.07
N GLU A 78 -4.89 -3.56 -18.81
CA GLU A 78 -5.05 -3.26 -20.24
C GLU A 78 -5.19 -4.53 -21.09
N GLN A 79 -4.53 -5.62 -20.72
CA GLN A 79 -4.69 -6.92 -21.39
C GLN A 79 -6.06 -7.54 -21.12
N ALA A 80 -6.55 -7.49 -19.88
CA ALA A 80 -7.87 -8.03 -19.53
C ALA A 80 -9.02 -7.26 -20.19
N LEU A 81 -8.84 -5.97 -20.48
CA LEU A 81 -9.86 -5.14 -21.15
C LEU A 81 -9.89 -5.35 -22.68
N ARG A 82 -8.83 -5.95 -23.25
CA ARG A 82 -8.71 -6.21 -24.69
C ARG A 82 -9.05 -7.66 -25.09
N SER A 83 -9.46 -8.50 -24.14
CA SER A 83 -9.94 -9.87 -24.38
C SER A 83 -11.46 -9.96 -24.44
#